data_AF-A0A6G8NFM6-F1
#
_entry.id   AF-A0A6G8NFM6-F1
#
_cell.length_a   1.000
_cell.length_b   1.000
_cell.length_c   1.000
_cell.angle_alpha   90.00
_cell.angle_beta   90.00
_cell.angle_gamma   90.00
#
_symmetry.space_group_name_H-M   'P 1'
#
loop_
_entity.id
_entity.type
_entity.pdbx_description
1 polymer ?
#
loop_
_entity_poly.entity_id
_entity_poly.type
_entity_poly.pdbx_seq_one_letter_code
_entity_poly.pdbx_strand_id
1 'polypeptide(L)'
;MTTRNNKGHAGKSAPPKKTTENDSKQKPARLQDMSSAAQRKRVLEYLRASPQTTYSLRAHGISHPAQRVRELICIDGYLINSDPVVAVDSDGYRHSRVALYSLGGEPDTRDLFDLEVA
;
A
#
# COMPACT_ATOMS: atom_id res chain seq x y z
N MET A 1 -0.29 49.11 5.96
CA MET A 1 0.26 48.35 4.81
C MET A 1 0.02 46.87 5.05
N THR A 2 -0.93 46.28 4.32
CA THR A 2 -1.14 44.83 4.21
C THR A 2 -2.02 44.58 2.98
N THR A 3 -1.44 44.05 1.91
CA THR A 3 -2.14 43.74 0.66
C THR A 3 -2.75 42.33 0.73
N ARG A 4 -4.08 42.20 0.58
CA ARG A 4 -4.74 40.90 0.36
C ARG A 4 -4.72 40.60 -1.14
N ASN A 5 -4.09 39.50 -1.54
CA ASN A 5 -4.10 39.05 -2.93
C ASN A 5 -5.27 38.08 -3.16
N ASN A 6 -6.36 38.59 -3.74
CA ASN A 6 -7.39 37.79 -4.40
C ASN A 6 -6.91 37.47 -5.82
N LYS A 7 -6.30 36.29 -6.02
CA LYS A 7 -5.99 35.80 -7.37
C LYS A 7 -7.07 34.81 -7.80
N GLY A 8 -8.14 35.35 -8.38
CA GLY A 8 -9.15 34.58 -9.08
C GLY A 8 -8.58 33.94 -10.35
N HIS A 9 -8.97 32.70 -10.63
CA HIS A 9 -8.73 32.07 -11.92
C HIS A 9 -10.01 32.22 -12.76
N ALA A 10 -9.99 33.16 -13.70
CA ALA A 10 -11.04 33.32 -14.70
C ALA A 10 -10.77 32.35 -15.86
N GLY A 11 -11.48 31.23 -15.89
CA GLY A 11 -11.56 30.33 -17.03
C GLY A 11 -12.93 30.46 -17.70
N LYS A 12 -12.95 30.87 -18.97
CA LYS A 12 -14.15 31.06 -19.80
C LYS A 12 -14.77 29.70 -20.20
N SER A 13 -16.07 29.76 -20.47
CA SER A 13 -17.10 28.73 -20.65
C SER A 13 -16.79 27.57 -21.62
N ALA A 14 -17.36 26.39 -21.36
CA ALA A 14 -17.65 25.36 -22.37
C ALA A 14 -19.12 24.90 -22.25
N PRO A 15 -19.84 24.64 -23.36
CA PRO A 15 -21.27 24.30 -23.36
C PRO A 15 -21.51 22.87 -22.84
N PRO A 16 -22.72 22.52 -22.36
CA PRO A 16 -23.04 21.15 -21.99
C PRO A 16 -22.99 20.26 -23.24
N LYS A 17 -22.03 19.33 -23.28
CA LYS A 17 -21.99 18.29 -24.31
C LYS A 17 -23.24 17.41 -24.13
N LYS A 18 -24.08 17.39 -25.17
CA LYS A 18 -25.18 16.45 -25.34
C LYS A 18 -24.67 15.02 -25.14
N THR A 19 -25.38 14.28 -24.30
CA THR A 19 -25.33 12.83 -24.20
C THR A 19 -25.65 12.23 -25.56
N THR A 20 -24.63 11.67 -26.21
CA THR A 20 -24.84 10.54 -27.12
C THR A 20 -24.55 9.29 -26.31
N GLU A 21 -25.63 8.67 -25.85
CA GLU A 21 -25.66 7.30 -25.37
C GLU A 21 -25.16 6.40 -26.50
N ASN A 22 -24.06 5.70 -26.28
CA ASN A 22 -23.68 4.52 -27.05
C ASN A 22 -22.92 3.58 -26.11
N ASP A 23 -23.71 2.64 -25.59
CA ASP A 23 -23.41 1.23 -25.47
C ASP A 23 -21.93 0.81 -25.33
N SER A 24 -21.55 0.50 -24.10
CA SER A 24 -20.90 -0.77 -23.74
C SER A 24 -20.71 -0.76 -22.23
N LYS A 25 -21.69 -1.29 -21.49
CA LYS A 25 -21.56 -1.58 -20.07
C LYS A 25 -20.55 -2.73 -19.88
N GLN A 26 -19.26 -2.45 -20.06
CA GLN A 26 -18.21 -3.28 -19.50
C GLN A 26 -18.37 -3.21 -17.98
N LYS A 27 -18.75 -4.34 -17.37
CA LYS A 27 -18.75 -4.51 -15.91
C LYS A 27 -17.40 -4.01 -15.40
N PRO A 28 -17.35 -3.04 -14.46
CA PRO A 28 -16.07 -2.52 -14.02
C PRO A 28 -15.21 -3.69 -13.54
N ALA A 29 -13.97 -3.75 -14.03
CA ALA A 29 -12.98 -4.71 -13.57
C ALA A 29 -13.02 -4.70 -12.03
N ARG A 30 -13.12 -5.89 -11.41
CA ARG A 30 -13.30 -6.05 -9.97
C ARG A 30 -12.31 -5.15 -9.24
N LEU A 31 -12.80 -4.07 -8.62
CA LEU A 31 -11.98 -3.13 -7.88
C LEU A 31 -11.22 -3.94 -6.82
N GLN A 32 -9.89 -3.92 -6.91
CA GLN A 32 -9.02 -4.54 -5.92
C GLN A 32 -9.25 -3.82 -4.59
N ASP A 33 -9.51 -4.57 -3.51
CA ASP A 33 -9.54 -3.98 -2.17
C ASP A 33 -8.14 -3.47 -1.81
N MET A 34 -8.03 -2.15 -1.64
CA MET A 34 -6.81 -1.43 -1.34
C MET A 34 -6.81 -0.88 0.09
N SER A 35 -7.72 -1.36 0.95
CA SER A 35 -7.71 -1.03 2.38
C SER A 35 -6.35 -1.40 3.01
N SER A 36 -5.99 -0.69 4.08
CA SER A 36 -4.74 -0.96 4.80
C SER A 36 -4.66 -2.42 5.27
N ALA A 37 -5.76 -2.96 5.79
CA ALA A 37 -5.86 -4.36 6.22
C ALA A 37 -5.65 -5.34 5.07
N ALA A 38 -6.28 -5.11 3.91
CA ALA A 38 -6.07 -5.96 2.73
C ALA A 38 -4.62 -5.90 2.24
N GLN A 39 -3.98 -4.73 2.27
CA GLN A 39 -2.57 -4.58 1.89
C GLN A 39 -1.63 -5.29 2.87
N ARG A 40 -1.87 -5.20 4.19
CA ARG A 40 -1.09 -5.94 5.21
C ARG A 40 -1.22 -7.45 5.02
N LYS A 41 -2.43 -7.94 4.79
CA LYS A 41 -2.67 -9.36 4.51
C LYS A 41 -1.87 -9.85 3.29
N ARG A 42 -1.85 -9.08 2.20
CA ARG A 42 -1.05 -9.41 1.02
C ARG A 42 0.45 -9.42 1.31
N VAL A 43 0.95 -8.45 2.07
CA VAL A 43 2.36 -8.45 2.50
C VAL A 43 2.69 -9.76 3.21
N LEU A 44 1.86 -10.18 4.17
CA LEU A 44 2.06 -11.46 4.88
C LEU A 44 2.03 -12.66 3.95
N GLU A 45 1.11 -12.72 2.99
CA GLU A 45 1.04 -13.81 2.00
C GLU A 45 2.37 -13.96 1.26
N TYR A 46 2.98 -12.85 0.83
CA TYR A 46 4.29 -12.90 0.17
C TYR A 46 5.43 -13.24 1.13
N LEU A 47 5.43 -12.68 2.34
CA LEU A 47 6.50 -12.94 3.34
C LEU A 47 6.49 -14.37 3.86
N ARG A 48 5.33 -15.02 3.90
CA ARG A 48 5.19 -16.46 4.20
C ARG A 48 5.80 -17.34 3.11
N ALA A 49 5.71 -16.91 1.85
CA ALA A 49 6.28 -17.65 0.73
C ALA A 49 7.80 -17.48 0.65
N SER A 50 8.29 -16.25 0.82
CA SER A 50 9.73 -15.95 0.81
C SER A 50 10.03 -14.55 1.35
N PRO A 51 11.29 -14.27 1.76
CA PRO A 51 11.72 -12.91 2.05
C PRO A 51 11.52 -11.97 0.85
N GLN A 52 11.06 -10.74 1.11
CA GLN A 52 10.70 -9.78 0.09
C GLN A 52 11.39 -8.44 0.29
N THR A 53 11.81 -7.80 -0.81
CA THR A 53 12.34 -6.44 -0.76
C THR A 53 11.22 -5.41 -0.81
N THR A 54 11.49 -4.17 -0.39
CA THR A 54 10.56 -3.04 -0.58
C THR A 54 10.10 -2.91 -2.04
N TYR A 55 11.00 -3.14 -3.01
CA TYR A 55 10.68 -3.02 -4.43
C TYR A 55 9.86 -4.21 -4.95
N SER A 56 10.14 -5.44 -4.53
CA SER A 56 9.31 -6.59 -4.91
C SER A 56 7.88 -6.47 -4.38
N LEU A 57 7.71 -6.05 -3.11
CA LEU A 57 6.38 -5.77 -2.55
C LEU A 57 5.65 -4.68 -3.35
N ARG A 58 6.34 -3.60 -3.75
CA ARG A 58 5.76 -2.55 -4.59
C ARG A 58 5.33 -3.09 -5.96
N ALA A 59 6.15 -3.95 -6.58
CA ALA A 59 5.82 -4.60 -7.85
C ALA A 59 4.59 -5.51 -7.73
N HIS A 60 4.35 -6.11 -6.56
CA HIS A 60 3.12 -6.84 -6.24
C HIS A 60 1.89 -5.95 -5.97
N GLY A 61 1.99 -4.64 -6.21
CA GLY A 61 0.87 -3.70 -6.05
C GLY A 61 0.61 -3.27 -4.60
N ILE A 62 1.55 -3.52 -3.68
CA ILE A 62 1.43 -3.06 -2.29
C ILE A 62 1.83 -1.59 -2.21
N SER A 63 0.89 -0.73 -1.81
CA SER A 63 1.19 0.67 -1.54
C SER A 63 1.89 0.82 -0.19
N HIS A 64 2.91 1.67 -0.15
CA HIS A 64 3.72 1.94 1.05
C HIS A 64 4.21 0.69 1.80
N PRO A 65 5.00 -0.20 1.17
CA PRO A 65 5.40 -1.48 1.78
C PRO A 65 6.02 -1.36 3.18
N ALA A 66 6.91 -0.39 3.38
CA ALA A 66 7.55 -0.16 4.68
C ALA A 66 6.54 0.18 5.79
N GLN A 67 5.51 0.98 5.48
CA GLN A 67 4.45 1.30 6.43
C GLN A 67 3.59 0.06 6.74
N ARG A 68 3.30 -0.77 5.74
CA ARG A 68 2.52 -2.00 5.93
C ARG A 68 3.26 -3.01 6.79
N VAL A 69 4.56 -3.16 6.58
CA VAL A 69 5.43 -3.98 7.45
C VAL A 69 5.46 -3.43 8.87
N ARG A 70 5.60 -2.10 9.05
CA ARG A 70 5.57 -1.48 10.37
C ARG A 70 4.25 -1.74 11.11
N GLU A 71 3.12 -1.63 10.41
CA GLU A 71 1.81 -1.93 10.99
C GLU A 71 1.68 -3.41 11.38
N LEU A 72 2.17 -4.34 10.56
CA LEU A 72 2.20 -5.76 10.90
C LEU A 72 2.98 -6.04 12.19
N ILE A 73 4.10 -5.34 12.40
CA ILE A 73 4.90 -5.46 13.62
C ILE A 73 4.21 -4.80 14.82
N CYS A 74 3.79 -3.54 14.68
CA CYS A 74 3.35 -2.73 15.82
C CYS A 74 1.89 -2.94 16.21
N ILE A 75 1.02 -3.27 15.26
CA ILE A 75 -0.44 -3.41 15.49
C ILE A 75 -0.80 -4.88 15.54
N ASP A 76 -0.32 -5.66 14.57
CA ASP A 76 -0.73 -7.05 14.42
C ASP A 76 0.23 -8.03 15.15
N GLY A 77 1.36 -7.54 15.70
CA GLY A 77 2.25 -8.32 16.57
C GLY A 77 3.17 -9.33 15.87
N TYR A 78 3.37 -9.21 14.55
CA TYR A 78 4.26 -10.11 13.81
C TYR A 78 5.74 -9.83 14.08
N LEU A 79 6.55 -10.89 14.15
CA LEU A 79 8.00 -10.77 14.18
C LEU A 79 8.53 -10.74 12.74
N ILE A 80 8.93 -9.56 12.26
CA ILE A 80 9.48 -9.38 10.90
C ILE A 80 10.87 -8.74 11.02
N ASN A 81 11.88 -9.39 10.45
CA ASN A 81 13.24 -8.86 10.37
C ASN A 81 13.40 -8.00 9.12
N SER A 82 14.35 -7.06 9.14
CA SER A 82 14.64 -6.16 8.05
C SER A 82 16.14 -6.03 7.83
N ASP A 83 16.66 -6.80 6.87
CA ASP A 83 18.09 -6.82 6.53
C ASP A 83 18.40 -5.91 5.34
N PRO A 84 19.46 -5.09 5.37
CA PRO A 84 19.82 -4.24 4.24
C PRO A 84 20.47 -5.06 3.11
N VAL A 85 19.93 -4.93 1.89
CA VAL A 85 20.46 -5.56 0.68
C VAL A 85 20.66 -4.54 -0.45
N VAL A 86 21.43 -4.93 -1.46
CA VAL A 86 21.48 -4.22 -2.73
C VAL A 86 20.33 -4.70 -3.60
N ALA A 87 19.53 -3.80 -4.14
CA ALA A 87 18.51 -4.15 -5.13
C ALA A 87 18.43 -3.09 -6.24
N VAL A 88 17.83 -3.48 -7.37
CA VAL A 88 17.56 -2.61 -8.51
C VAL A 88 16.05 -2.39 -8.59
N ASP A 89 15.63 -1.15 -8.78
CA ASP A 89 14.20 -0.83 -8.94
C ASP A 89 13.70 -1.08 -10.38
N SER A 90 12.42 -0.81 -10.63
CA SER A 90 11.81 -0.99 -11.96
C SER A 90 12.42 -0.12 -13.06
N ASP A 91 13.08 0.97 -12.67
CA ASP A 91 13.62 1.98 -13.58
C ASP A 91 15.11 1.73 -13.85
N GLY A 92 15.69 0.68 -13.24
CA GLY A 92 17.07 0.26 -13.43
C GLY A 92 18.07 0.93 -12.49
N TYR A 93 17.61 1.70 -11.49
CA TYR A 93 18.52 2.34 -10.53
C TYR A 93 18.92 1.37 -9.42
N ARG A 94 20.23 1.31 -9.14
CA ARG A 94 20.82 0.48 -8.09
C ARG A 94 20.80 1.19 -6.74
N HIS A 95 20.23 0.53 -5.73
CA HIS A 95 20.15 1.02 -4.35
C HIS A 95 20.93 0.11 -3.42
N SER A 96 21.78 0.68 -2.55
CA SER A 96 22.75 -0.09 -1.75
C SER A 96 22.23 -0.59 -0.40
N ARG A 97 21.06 -0.13 0.06
CA ARG A 97 20.51 -0.41 1.39
C ARG A 97 18.99 -0.54 1.38
N VAL A 98 18.47 -1.36 0.47
CA VAL A 98 17.05 -1.68 0.40
C VAL A 98 16.72 -2.68 1.50
N ALA A 99 15.59 -2.50 2.19
CA ALA A 99 15.15 -3.46 3.18
C ALA A 99 14.69 -4.77 2.49
N LEU A 100 15.25 -5.89 2.94
CA LEU A 100 14.76 -7.24 2.73
C LEU A 100 14.02 -7.68 3.99
N TYR A 101 12.72 -7.81 3.87
CA TYR A 101 11.84 -8.22 4.96
C TYR A 101 11.74 -9.75 4.97
N SER A 102 11.86 -10.36 6.14
CA SER A 102 11.65 -11.81 6.34
C SER A 102 10.74 -12.07 7.54
N LEU A 103 9.86 -13.04 7.41
CA LEU A 103 8.96 -13.44 8.50
C LEU A 103 9.73 -14.30 9.51
N GLY A 104 9.90 -13.79 10.73
CA GLY A 104 10.57 -14.48 11.84
C GLY A 104 9.61 -15.22 12.78
N GLY A 105 8.34 -14.82 12.82
CA GLY A 105 7.33 -15.44 13.67
C GLY A 105 5.95 -14.80 13.53
N GLU A 106 4.91 -15.57 13.81
CA GLU A 106 3.53 -15.11 13.83
C GLU A 106 3.07 -14.88 15.29
N PRO A 107 2.17 -13.91 15.53
CA PRO A 107 1.61 -13.70 16.87
C PRO A 107 0.85 -14.96 17.33
N ASP A 108 0.98 -15.33 18.60
CA ASP A 108 0.17 -16.42 19.15
C ASP A 108 -1.29 -15.98 19.23
N THR A 109 -2.14 -16.57 18.41
CA THR A 109 -3.58 -16.28 18.37
C THR A 109 -4.30 -16.64 19.66
N ARG A 110 -3.67 -17.40 20.57
CA ARG A 110 -4.26 -17.79 21.87
C ARG A 110 -4.38 -16.60 22.82
N ASP A 111 -3.44 -15.67 22.79
CA ASP A 111 -3.42 -14.50 23.69
C ASP A 111 -4.54 -13.47 23.38
N LEU A 112 -5.18 -13.54 22.20
CA LEU A 112 -6.28 -12.64 21.85
C LEU A 112 -7.63 -13.05 22.46
N PHE A 113 -7.84 -14.32 22.79
CA PHE A 113 -9.12 -14.81 23.30
C PHE A 113 -9.26 -14.71 24.82
N ASP A 114 -8.17 -14.48 25.54
CA ASP A 114 -8.16 -14.41 27.01
C ASP A 114 -8.54 -13.02 27.58
N LEU A 115 -8.76 -12.03 26.71
CA LEU A 115 -9.12 -10.65 27.10
C LEU A 115 -10.62 -10.36 27.11
N GLU A 116 -11.47 -11.29 26.70
CA GLU A 116 -12.94 -11.11 26.64
C GLU A 116 -13.69 -11.88 27.76
N VAL A 117 -12.96 -12.49 28.70
CA VAL A 117 -13.53 -13.20 29.86
C VAL A 117 -12.77 -12.81 31.14
N ALA A 118 -12.94 -11.57 31.59
CA ALA A 118 -12.58 -11.12 32.95
C ALA A 118 -13.51 -10.00 33.42
#